data_AF-A0A8J3AJB5-F1
#
_entry.id   AF-A0A8J3AJB5-F1
#
_cell.length_a   1.000
_cell.length_b   1.000
_cell.length_c   1.000
_cell.angle_alpha   90.00
_cell.angle_beta   90.00
_cell.angle_gamma   90.00
#
_symmetry.space_group_name_H-M   'P 1'
#
loop_
_entity.id
_entity.type
_entity.pdbx_description
1 polymer ?
#
loop_
_entity_poly.entity_id
_entity_poly.type
_entity_poly.pdbx_seq_one_letter_code
_entity_poly.pdbx_strand_id
1 'polypeptide(L)'
;MSAAALLNGTIATCHWGSFDLLKSLGAIPTDVRVVHQGKIVTAAGVSSGIDMVLHLLAWELGEDIRKSFQLILENDPQPPYDAGSPKKAPSLLVVQIGGMLQELAKPEPNV
;
A
#
# COMPACT_ATOMS: atom_id res chain seq x y z
N MET A 1 10.25 7.67 -1.64
CA MET A 1 9.52 8.96 -1.80
C MET A 1 9.71 9.86 -0.57
N SER A 2 9.36 9.40 0.64
CA SER A 2 9.47 10.23 1.85
C SER A 2 10.90 10.63 2.22
N ALA A 3 11.89 9.76 2.01
CA ALA A 3 13.30 10.11 2.22
C ALA A 3 13.82 11.25 1.31
N ALA A 4 13.11 11.56 0.21
CA ALA A 4 13.38 12.70 -0.65
C ALA A 4 12.49 13.92 -0.30
N ALA A 5 11.87 13.95 0.89
CA ALA A 5 10.94 14.96 1.39
C ALA A 5 9.67 15.19 0.55
N LEU A 6 9.42 14.37 -0.48
CA LEU A 6 8.27 14.52 -1.39
C LEU A 6 6.91 14.27 -0.72
N LEU A 7 6.89 13.65 0.46
CA LEU A 7 5.67 13.30 1.17
C LEU A 7 5.45 14.11 2.45
N ASN A 8 6.23 15.16 2.70
CA ASN A 8 6.11 15.94 3.93
C ASN A 8 4.75 16.66 3.99
N GLY A 9 3.96 16.41 5.03
CA GLY A 9 2.62 16.95 5.23
C GLY A 9 1.55 16.41 4.27
N THR A 10 1.87 15.42 3.43
CA THR A 10 0.90 14.85 2.48
C THR A 10 0.27 13.58 3.02
N ILE A 11 -1.01 13.35 2.70
CA ILE A 11 -1.66 12.07 3.01
C ILE A 11 -1.09 11.02 2.05
N ALA A 12 -0.57 9.92 2.59
CA ALA A 12 0.02 8.84 1.81
C ALA A 12 -0.26 7.49 2.45
N THR A 13 -0.19 6.42 1.66
CA THR A 13 -0.28 5.04 2.13
C THR A 13 1.01 4.28 1.83
N CYS A 14 1.23 3.16 2.51
CA CYS A 14 2.31 2.22 2.24
C CYS A 14 1.95 0.82 2.77
N HIS A 15 2.92 -0.09 2.83
CA HIS A 15 2.72 -1.35 3.55
C HIS A 15 2.42 -1.08 5.04
N TRP A 16 1.41 -1.75 5.60
CA TRP A 16 0.92 -1.50 6.98
C TRP A 16 2.02 -1.63 8.05
N GLY A 17 2.97 -2.55 7.86
CA GLY A 17 4.12 -2.71 8.76
C GLY A 17 5.13 -1.56 8.72
N SER A 18 4.93 -0.55 7.86
CA SER A 18 5.82 0.60 7.67
C SER A 18 5.14 1.94 7.94
N PHE A 19 3.96 1.96 8.56
CA PHE A 19 3.22 3.20 8.85
C PHE A 19 4.01 4.15 9.77
N ASP A 20 4.68 3.62 10.80
CA ASP A 20 5.49 4.43 11.71
C ASP A 20 6.69 5.06 11.00
N LEU A 21 7.33 4.32 10.09
CA LEU A 21 8.40 4.85 9.24
C LEU A 21 7.88 5.91 8.27
N LEU A 22 6.71 5.69 7.65
CA LEU A 22 6.11 6.67 6.76
C LEU A 22 5.81 7.98 7.50
N LYS A 23 5.28 7.88 8.74
CA LYS A 23 5.03 9.00 9.63
C LYS A 23 6.30 9.72 10.05
N SER A 24 7.35 8.98 10.43
CA SER A 24 8.62 9.58 10.86
C SER A 24 9.33 10.35 9.74
N LEU A 25 9.03 10.01 8.48
CA LEU A 25 9.50 10.72 7.30
C LEU A 25 8.60 11.89 6.87
N GLY A 26 7.64 12.29 7.71
CA GLY A 26 6.85 13.52 7.58
C GLY A 26 5.50 13.38 6.86
N ALA A 27 5.13 12.19 6.38
CA ALA A 27 3.82 11.98 5.76
C ALA A 27 2.71 11.80 6.80
N ILE A 28 1.46 11.92 6.36
CA ILE A 28 0.26 11.60 7.13
C ILE A 28 -0.25 10.23 6.65
N PRO A 29 0.04 9.12 7.38
CA PRO A 29 -0.33 7.79 6.92
C PRO A 29 -1.85 7.59 6.89
N THR A 30 -2.33 6.82 5.91
CA THR A 30 -3.71 6.35 5.83
C THR A 30 -3.76 4.89 5.38
N ASP A 31 -4.79 4.15 5.82
CA ASP A 31 -5.03 2.76 5.43
C ASP A 31 -5.82 2.59 4.12
N VAL A 32 -6.10 3.71 3.44
CA VAL A 32 -6.64 3.70 2.09
C VAL A 32 -5.69 2.93 1.16
N ARG A 33 -6.28 2.06 0.33
CA ARG A 33 -5.52 1.12 -0.51
C ARG A 33 -4.72 1.80 -1.61
N VAL A 34 -5.26 2.85 -2.21
CA VAL A 34 -4.60 3.72 -3.21
C VAL A 34 -4.95 5.17 -2.90
N VAL A 35 -3.93 6.00 -2.70
CA VAL A 35 -4.07 7.43 -2.39
C VAL A 35 -3.53 8.24 -3.54
N HIS A 36 -4.34 9.16 -4.06
CA HIS A 36 -3.94 10.13 -5.06
C HIS A 36 -3.89 11.53 -4.43
N GLN A 37 -2.70 12.13 -4.44
CA GLN A 37 -2.47 13.49 -3.96
C GLN A 37 -1.69 14.30 -5.00
N GLY A 38 -2.42 15.08 -5.80
CA GLY A 38 -1.84 15.91 -6.85
C GLY A 38 -1.07 15.08 -7.87
N LYS A 39 0.26 15.18 -7.88
CA LYS A 39 1.14 14.43 -8.80
C LYS A 39 1.67 13.12 -8.22
N ILE A 40 1.30 12.82 -6.99
CA ILE A 40 1.82 11.68 -6.23
C ILE A 40 0.69 10.69 -6.03
N VAL A 41 0.95 9.45 -6.43
CA VAL A 41 0.10 8.31 -6.13
C VAL A 41 0.89 7.34 -5.26
N THR A 42 0.29 6.92 -4.16
CA THR A 42 0.86 5.89 -3.28
C THR A 42 -0.13 4.75 -3.13
N ALA A 43 0.39 3.54 -2.96
CA ALA A 43 -0.39 2.33 -2.79
C ALA A 43 0.01 1.62 -1.50
N ALA A 44 -0.92 0.88 -0.93
CA ALA A 44 -0.73 0.09 0.28
C ALA A 44 0.21 -1.12 0.04
N GLY A 45 -0.01 -2.24 0.74
CA GLY A 45 0.82 -3.42 0.61
C GLY A 45 0.77 -4.08 -0.78
N VAL A 46 1.94 -4.50 -1.26
CA VAL A 46 2.23 -5.37 -2.43
C VAL A 46 1.14 -5.42 -3.51
N SER A 47 0.07 -6.18 -3.30
CA SER A 47 -0.98 -6.39 -4.31
C SER A 47 -1.74 -5.11 -4.71
N SER A 48 -1.74 -4.07 -3.87
CA SER A 48 -2.38 -2.79 -4.22
C SER A 48 -1.71 -2.07 -5.39
N GLY A 49 -0.51 -2.48 -5.81
CA GLY A 49 0.10 -1.95 -7.02
C GLY A 49 -0.75 -2.19 -8.27
N ILE A 50 -1.46 -3.32 -8.36
CA ILE A 50 -2.35 -3.61 -9.48
C ILE A 50 -3.53 -2.62 -9.47
N ASP A 51 -4.15 -2.45 -8.31
CA ASP A 51 -5.26 -1.49 -8.15
C ASP A 51 -4.81 -0.06 -8.48
N MET A 52 -3.60 0.33 -8.07
CA MET A 52 -3.02 1.63 -8.38
C MET A 52 -2.89 1.86 -9.89
N VAL A 53 -2.39 0.87 -10.65
CA VAL A 53 -2.30 0.98 -12.11
C VAL A 53 -3.68 1.09 -12.74
N LEU A 54 -4.66 0.29 -12.29
CA LEU A 54 -6.04 0.39 -12.79
C LEU A 54 -6.66 1.76 -12.51
N HIS A 55 -6.39 2.35 -11.34
CA HIS A 55 -6.81 3.70 -11.02
C HIS A 55 -6.14 4.76 -11.91
N LEU A 56 -4.83 4.64 -12.16
CA LEU A 56 -4.09 5.52 -13.07
C LEU A 56 -4.68 5.47 -14.49
N LEU A 57 -5.01 4.28 -15.00
CA LEU A 57 -5.65 4.12 -16.30
C LEU A 57 -7.00 4.85 -16.36
N ALA A 58 -7.82 4.76 -15.31
CA ALA A 58 -9.08 5.50 -15.27
C ALA A 58 -8.87 7.01 -15.22
N TRP A 59 -7.91 7.50 -14.45
CA TRP A 59 -7.64 8.94 -14.33
C TRP A 59 -7.10 9.54 -15.64
N GLU A 60 -6.24 8.82 -16.36
CA GLU A 60 -5.60 9.34 -17.58
C GLU A 60 -6.40 9.04 -18.85
N LEU A 61 -7.08 7.88 -18.92
CA LEU A 61 -7.67 7.35 -20.15
C LEU A 61 -9.15 7.00 -20.03
N GLY A 62 -9.74 7.15 -18.84
CA GLY A 62 -11.15 6.88 -18.58
C GLY A 62 -11.47 5.45 -18.14
N GLU A 63 -12.68 5.29 -17.57
CA GLU A 63 -13.12 4.06 -16.92
C GLU A 63 -13.21 2.84 -17.86
N ASP A 64 -13.47 3.03 -19.15
CA ASP A 64 -13.58 1.91 -20.10
C ASP A 64 -12.21 1.26 -20.39
N ILE A 65 -11.13 2.05 -20.40
CA ILE A 65 -9.76 1.53 -20.50
C ILE A 65 -9.39 0.76 -19.23
N ARG A 66 -9.75 1.28 -18.05
CA ARG A 66 -9.56 0.55 -16.79
C ARG A 66 -10.25 -0.82 -16.82
N LYS A 67 -11.52 -0.89 -17.22
CA LYS A 67 -12.28 -2.17 -17.31
C LYS A 67 -11.64 -3.12 -18.32
N SER A 68 -11.21 -2.59 -19.47
CA SER A 68 -10.54 -3.38 -20.51
C SER A 68 -9.26 -4.02 -19.98
N PHE A 69 -8.43 -3.26 -19.26
CA PHE A 69 -7.21 -3.79 -18.66
C PHE A 69 -7.46 -4.72 -17.48
N GLN A 70 -8.47 -4.45 -16.66
CA GLN A 70 -8.88 -5.38 -15.62
C GLN A 70 -9.23 -6.76 -16.23
N LEU A 71 -9.95 -6.76 -17.36
CA LEU A 71 -10.29 -7.99 -18.09
C LEU A 71 -9.07 -8.64 -18.76
N ILE A 72 -8.21 -7.87 -19.43
CA ILE A 72 -6.98 -8.38 -20.08
C ILE A 72 -6.06 -9.09 -19.07
N LEU A 73 -5.96 -8.55 -17.86
CA LEU A 73 -5.13 -9.10 -16.80
C LEU A 73 -5.81 -10.24 -16.04
N GLU A 74 -7.09 -10.53 -16.33
CA GLU A 74 -7.94 -11.41 -15.53
C GLU A 74 -7.83 -11.06 -14.02
N ASN A 75 -7.83 -9.76 -13.72
CA ASN A 75 -7.75 -9.29 -12.34
C ASN A 75 -9.12 -9.41 -11.65
N ASP A 76 -9.48 -10.66 -11.34
CA ASP A 76 -10.64 -11.12 -10.58
C ASP A 76 -10.16 -11.82 -9.30
N PRO A 77 -9.78 -11.06 -8.25
CA PRO A 77 -9.20 -11.64 -7.06
C PRO A 77 -10.22 -12.49 -6.28
N GLN A 78 -9.92 -13.78 -6.09
CA GLN A 78 -10.69 -14.71 -5.27
C GLN A 78 -9.85 -15.19 -4.07
N PRO A 79 -9.61 -14.33 -3.05
CA PRO A 79 -8.77 -14.71 -1.93
C PRO A 79 -9.46 -15.80 -1.10
N PRO A 80 -8.77 -16.92 -0.77
CA PRO A 80 -9.36 -18.01 0.02
C PRO A 80 -9.54 -17.66 1.50
N TYR A 81 -8.94 -16.54 1.95
CA TYR A 81 -8.99 -16.07 3.33
C TYR A 81 -9.21 -14.56 3.38
N ASP A 82 -9.94 -14.08 4.40
CA ASP A 82 -10.15 -12.65 4.63
C ASP A 82 -9.08 -12.01 5.54
N ALA A 83 -7.80 -12.40 5.36
CA ALA A 83 -6.69 -11.98 6.21
C ALA A 83 -5.76 -10.92 5.56
N GLY A 84 -6.14 -10.38 4.40
CA GLY A 84 -5.31 -9.44 3.63
C GLY A 84 -5.19 -8.02 4.20
N SER A 85 -5.76 -7.74 5.37
CA SER A 85 -5.70 -6.44 6.05
C SER A 85 -5.65 -6.62 7.57
N PRO A 86 -4.85 -5.81 8.30
CA PRO A 86 -4.86 -5.82 9.77
C PRO A 86 -6.22 -5.54 10.40
N LYS A 87 -7.13 -4.89 9.67
CA LYS A 87 -8.52 -4.64 10.13
C LYS A 87 -9.43 -5.87 10.05
N LYS A 88 -9.06 -6.88 9.25
CA LYS A 88 -9.87 -8.07 8.96
C LYS A 88 -9.27 -9.34 9.56
N ALA A 89 -7.94 -9.42 9.62
CA ALA A 89 -7.24 -10.56 10.19
C ALA A 89 -7.45 -10.68 11.72
N PRO A 90 -7.41 -11.91 12.29
CA PRO A 90 -7.43 -12.10 13.73
C PRO A 90 -6.33 -11.32 14.45
N SER A 91 -6.64 -10.70 15.58
CA SER A 91 -5.72 -9.81 16.31
C SER A 91 -4.39 -10.49 16.67
N LEU A 92 -4.43 -11.75 17.12
CA LEU A 92 -3.23 -12.53 17.43
C LEU A 92 -2.32 -12.71 16.22
N LEU A 93 -2.91 -12.97 15.04
CA LEU A 93 -2.16 -13.10 13.80
C LEU A 93 -1.50 -11.78 13.41
N VAL A 94 -2.22 -10.65 13.54
CA VAL A 94 -1.68 -9.32 13.27
C VAL A 94 -0.49 -9.01 14.19
N VAL A 95 -0.59 -9.31 15.49
CA VAL A 95 0.50 -9.12 16.45
C VAL A 95 1.71 -9.97 16.08
N GLN A 96 1.50 -11.25 15.78
CA GLN A 96 2.58 -12.17 15.42
C GLN A 96 3.32 -11.73 14.15
N ILE A 97 2.58 -11.46 13.08
CA ILE A 97 3.18 -11.02 11.80
C ILE A 97 3.78 -9.63 11.93
N GLY A 98 3.16 -8.73 12.70
CA GLY A 98 3.69 -7.40 12.99
C GLY A 98 5.06 -7.45 13.66
N GLY A 99 5.21 -8.31 14.67
CA GLY A 99 6.50 -8.55 15.32
C GLY A 99 7.54 -9.12 14.34
N MET A 100 7.16 -10.10 13.51
CA MET A 100 8.06 -10.64 12.48
C MET A 100 8.53 -9.58 11.48
N LEU A 101 7.62 -8.71 11.02
CA LEU A 101 7.97 -7.63 10.09
C LEU A 101 8.92 -6.60 10.72
N GLN A 102 8.76 -6.30 12.02
CA GLN A 102 9.67 -5.42 12.73
C GLN A 102 11.08 -6.01 12.86
N GLU A 103 11.19 -7.30 13.16
CA GLU A 103 12.48 -8.00 13.21
C GLU A 103 13.20 -7.97 11.86
N LEU A 104 12.48 -8.22 10.76
CA LEU A 104 13.03 -8.16 9.40
C LEU A 104 13.44 -6.74 8.98
N ALA A 105 12.83 -5.70 9.56
CA ALA A 105 13.14 -4.32 9.25
C ALA A 105 14.34 -3.76 10.04
N LYS A 106 14.88 -4.51 11.00
CA LYS A 106 16.08 -4.10 11.73
C LYS A 106 17.28 -4.08 10.77
N PRO A 107 18.09 -3.00 10.75
CA PRO A 107 19.32 -3.00 9.99
C PRO A 107 20.23 -4.13 10.48
N GLU A 108 20.91 -4.82 9.56
CA GLU A 108 21.92 -5.81 9.96
C GLU A 108 22.96 -5.15 10.87
N PRO A 109 23.43 -5.84 11.93
CA PRO A 109 24.52 -5.32 12.73
C PRO A 109 25.71 -5.07 11.82
N ASN A 110 26.22 -3.83 11.80
CA ASN A 110 27.39 -3.43 11.01
C ASN A 110 28.50 -4.49 11.14
N VAL A 111 28.77 -5.24 10.06
CA VAL A 111 29.96 -6.08 9.91
C VAL A 111 31.07 -5.26 9.30
#